data_AF-A0A2D4M2S5-F1
#
_entry.id   AF-A0A2D4M2S5-F1
#
_cell.length_a   1.000
_cell.length_b   1.000
_cell.length_c   1.000
_cell.angle_alpha   90.00
_cell.angle_beta   90.00
_cell.angle_gamma   90.00
#
_symmetry.space_group_name_H-M   'P 1'
#
loop_
_entity.id
_entity.type
_entity.pdbx_description
1 polymer ?
#
loop_
_entity_poly.entity_id
_entity_poly.type
_entity_poly.pdbx_seq_one_letter_code
_entity_poly.pdbx_strand_id
1 'polypeptide(L)'
;IENMEKNIGNIGKNIENIEKKVENVEKKTENIEKKIENMEKKMEETDGKIGNLQQMMQQYDTRIKKIEEEDLQRDKKMGEMDIRLTEVERDKSGLSWEIDKSEFYLRFQNVQEEKGEDLKELMADILAEALEITIEKMKDEMDETF
;
A
#
# COMPACT_ATOMS: atom_id res chain seq x y z
N ILE A 1 -21.53 33.67 92.85
CA ILE A 1 -20.65 32.48 92.82
C ILE A 1 -21.32 31.38 91.98
N GLU A 2 -22.53 30.97 92.31
CA GLU A 2 -23.33 29.96 91.59
C GLU A 2 -23.48 30.19 90.06
N ASN A 3 -23.77 31.42 89.62
CA ASN A 3 -23.83 31.73 88.17
C ASN A 3 -22.48 31.56 87.45
N MET A 4 -21.37 31.81 88.14
CA MET A 4 -20.03 31.60 87.57
C MET A 4 -19.73 30.11 87.46
N GLU A 5 -20.09 29.31 88.47
CA GLU A 5 -19.92 27.84 88.45
C GLU A 5 -20.74 27.20 87.30
N LYS A 6 -21.98 27.66 87.10
CA LYS A 6 -22.82 27.21 85.99
C LYS A 6 -22.20 27.55 84.63
N ASN A 7 -21.66 28.76 84.48
CA ASN A 7 -20.98 29.18 83.25
C ASN A 7 -19.72 28.37 82.98
N ILE A 8 -18.91 28.11 84.00
CA ILE A 8 -17.70 27.26 83.91
C ILE A 8 -18.09 25.83 83.49
N GLY A 9 -19.14 25.26 84.08
CA GLY A 9 -19.64 23.93 83.70
C GLY A 9 -20.11 23.86 82.25
N ASN A 10 -20.78 24.90 81.75
CA ASN A 10 -21.18 25.00 80.34
C ASN A 10 -19.98 25.11 79.40
N ILE A 11 -18.96 25.90 79.76
CA ILE A 11 -17.71 26.00 79.02
C ILE A 11 -17.03 24.64 78.94
N GLY A 12 -16.94 23.89 80.05
CA GLY A 12 -16.35 22.54 80.07
C GLY A 12 -17.03 21.58 79.10
N LYS A 13 -18.37 21.55 79.08
CA LYS A 13 -19.14 20.73 78.12
C LYS A 13 -18.91 21.14 76.66
N ASN A 14 -18.78 22.45 76.41
CA ASN A 14 -18.48 22.95 75.06
C ASN A 14 -17.07 22.55 74.61
N ILE A 15 -16.08 22.59 75.50
CA ILE A 15 -14.72 22.13 75.23
C ILE A 15 -14.72 20.63 74.87
N GLU A 16 -15.36 19.78 75.67
CA GLU A 16 -15.45 18.34 75.39
C GLU A 16 -16.12 18.05 74.04
N ASN A 17 -17.15 18.82 73.67
CA ASN A 17 -17.80 18.70 72.37
C ASN A 17 -16.89 19.16 71.22
N ILE A 18 -16.06 20.18 71.43
CA ILE A 18 -15.07 20.64 70.45
C ILE A 18 -13.99 19.58 70.26
N GLU A 19 -13.47 19.00 71.34
CA GLU A 19 -12.46 17.92 71.30
C GLU A 19 -12.95 16.73 70.46
N LYS A 20 -14.18 16.26 70.70
CA LYS A 20 -14.79 15.18 69.89
C LYS A 20 -14.95 15.55 68.42
N LYS A 21 -15.23 16.81 68.10
CA LYS A 21 -15.30 17.27 66.70
C LYS A 21 -13.93 17.31 66.05
N VAL A 22 -12.91 17.77 66.78
CA VAL A 22 -11.52 17.80 66.31
C VAL A 22 -11.04 16.38 66.01
N GLU A 23 -11.23 15.42 66.92
CA GLU A 23 -10.84 14.02 66.70
C GLU A 23 -11.54 13.42 65.47
N ASN A 24 -12.81 13.74 65.25
CA ASN A 24 -13.55 13.31 64.06
C ASN A 24 -13.02 13.94 62.77
N VAL A 25 -12.58 15.20 62.81
CA VAL A 25 -11.94 15.88 61.67
C VAL A 25 -10.59 15.23 61.37
N GLU A 26 -9.76 14.97 62.37
CA GLU A 26 -8.46 14.30 62.22
C GLU A 26 -8.62 12.94 61.53
N LYS A 27 -9.56 12.10 62.00
CA LYS A 27 -9.85 10.80 61.36
C LYS A 27 -10.32 10.94 59.90
N LYS A 28 -11.09 11.99 59.59
CA LYS A 28 -11.52 12.25 58.21
C LYS A 28 -10.35 12.69 57.34
N THR A 29 -9.47 13.53 57.87
CA THR A 29 -8.25 13.98 57.18
C THR A 29 -7.34 12.81 56.85
N GLU A 30 -7.05 11.93 57.82
CA GLU A 30 -6.22 10.74 57.59
C GLU A 30 -6.81 9.82 56.50
N ASN A 31 -8.14 9.67 56.48
CA ASN A 31 -8.83 8.90 55.44
C ASN A 31 -8.75 9.56 54.06
N ILE A 32 -8.78 10.89 53.99
CA ILE A 32 -8.60 11.63 52.74
C ILE A 32 -7.17 11.47 52.24
N GLU A 33 -6.17 11.59 53.11
CA GLU A 33 -4.75 11.39 52.77
C GLU A 33 -4.51 10.01 52.16
N LYS A 34 -5.02 8.94 52.81
CA LYS A 34 -4.93 7.57 52.26
C LYS A 34 -5.61 7.42 50.89
N LYS A 35 -6.70 8.15 50.64
CA LYS A 35 -7.35 8.13 49.32
C LYS A 35 -6.52 8.85 48.27
N ILE A 36 -5.90 9.97 48.63
CA ILE A 36 -5.00 10.72 47.73
C ILE A 36 -3.81 9.85 47.33
N GLU A 37 -3.13 9.23 48.29
CA GLU A 37 -1.99 8.35 48.00
C GLU A 37 -2.37 7.19 47.06
N ASN A 38 -3.56 6.61 47.25
CA ASN A 38 -4.07 5.56 46.35
C ASN A 38 -4.41 6.08 44.95
N MET A 39 -4.88 7.32 44.82
CA MET A 39 -5.13 7.95 43.52
C MET A 39 -3.82 8.26 42.79
N GLU A 40 -2.79 8.73 43.49
CA GLU A 40 -1.46 9.00 42.94
C GLU A 40 -0.85 7.73 42.36
N LYS A 41 -0.86 6.61 43.09
CA LYS A 41 -0.36 5.31 42.59
C LYS A 41 -1.08 4.86 41.32
N LYS A 42 -2.42 5.01 41.26
CA LYS A 42 -3.20 4.67 40.06
C LYS A 42 -2.90 5.58 38.88
N MET A 43 -2.59 6.85 39.14
CA MET A 43 -2.19 7.81 38.11
C MET A 43 -0.85 7.41 37.51
N GLU A 44 0.15 7.08 38.34
CA GLU A 44 1.45 6.59 37.89
C GLU A 44 1.33 5.29 37.05
N GLU A 45 0.50 4.34 37.49
CA GLU A 45 0.23 3.12 36.71
C GLU A 45 -0.42 3.43 35.35
N THR A 46 -1.31 4.43 35.32
CA THR A 46 -1.98 4.86 34.09
C THR A 46 -1.00 5.53 33.14
N ASP A 47 -0.14 6.41 33.65
CA ASP A 47 0.92 7.07 32.87
C ASP A 47 1.89 6.05 32.28
N GLY A 48 2.26 5.01 33.04
CA GLY A 48 3.07 3.90 32.53
C GLY A 48 2.41 3.16 31.37
N LYS A 49 1.10 2.88 31.46
CA LYS A 49 0.34 2.25 30.37
C LYS A 49 0.27 3.16 29.13
N ILE A 50 0.06 4.46 29.33
CA ILE A 50 0.04 5.45 28.23
C ILE A 50 1.41 5.48 27.53
N GLY A 51 2.52 5.49 28.29
CA GLY A 51 3.86 5.45 27.73
C GLY A 51 4.12 4.20 26.88
N ASN A 52 3.69 3.03 27.35
CA ASN A 52 3.80 1.78 26.58
C ASN A 52 2.97 1.82 25.28
N LEU A 53 1.76 2.36 25.31
CA LEU A 53 0.92 2.51 24.12
C LEU A 53 1.57 3.47 23.10
N GLN A 54 2.15 4.58 23.56
CA GLN A 54 2.86 5.53 22.68
C GLN A 54 4.05 4.87 21.98
N GLN A 55 4.85 4.06 22.68
CA GLN A 55 5.95 3.32 22.07
C GLN A 55 5.46 2.32 21.02
N MET A 56 4.37 1.60 21.31
CA MET A 56 3.78 0.65 20.37
C MET A 56 3.27 1.36 19.10
N MET A 57 2.64 2.52 19.23
CA MET A 57 2.21 3.33 18.08
C MET A 57 3.40 3.74 17.20
N GLN A 58 4.50 4.21 17.80
CA GLN A 58 5.71 4.58 17.04
C GLN A 58 6.31 3.39 16.27
N GLN A 59 6.28 2.19 16.86
CA GLN A 59 6.71 0.97 16.19
C GLN A 59 5.81 0.63 15.00
N TYR A 60 4.49 0.76 15.15
CA TYR A 60 3.55 0.56 14.05
C TYR A 60 3.73 1.58 12.94
N ASP A 61 3.90 2.87 13.24
CA ASP A 61 4.17 3.91 12.25
C ASP A 61 5.42 3.60 11.42
N THR A 62 6.49 3.16 12.08
CA THR A 62 7.74 2.77 11.40
C THR A 62 7.52 1.58 10.48
N ARG A 63 6.72 0.60 10.92
CA ARG A 63 6.45 -0.62 10.16
C ARG A 63 5.54 -0.35 8.96
N ILE A 64 4.56 0.55 9.10
CA ILE A 64 3.70 1.01 8.00
C ILE A 64 4.52 1.72 6.93
N LYS A 65 5.38 2.68 7.31
CA LYS A 65 6.26 3.38 6.34
C LYS A 65 7.13 2.43 5.54
N LYS A 66 7.67 1.38 6.18
CA LYS A 66 8.45 0.35 5.48
C LYS A 66 7.60 -0.43 4.48
N ILE A 67 6.37 -0.78 4.84
CA ILE A 67 5.44 -1.48 3.94
C ILE A 67 5.11 -0.59 2.74
N GLU A 68 4.82 0.69 2.96
CA GLU A 68 4.54 1.66 1.89
C GLU A 68 5.72 1.79 0.91
N GLU A 69 6.96 1.82 1.42
CA GLU A 69 8.15 1.86 0.58
C GLU A 69 8.34 0.56 -0.23
N GLU A 70 8.13 -0.61 0.39
CA GLU A 70 8.20 -1.90 -0.30
C GLU A 70 7.11 -2.01 -1.40
N ASP A 71 5.92 -1.47 -1.15
CA ASP A 71 4.80 -1.48 -2.11
C ASP A 71 5.11 -0.61 -3.33
N LEU A 72 5.63 0.61 -3.13
CA LEU A 72 6.10 1.47 -4.21
C LEU A 72 7.18 0.82 -5.09
N GLN A 73 8.11 0.07 -4.47
CA GLN A 73 9.12 -0.68 -5.22
C GLN A 73 8.51 -1.82 -6.04
N ARG A 74 7.49 -2.50 -5.50
CA ARG A 74 6.76 -3.55 -6.22
C ARG A 74 5.99 -2.99 -7.41
N ASP A 75 5.31 -1.85 -7.23
CA ASP A 75 4.60 -1.18 -8.31
C ASP A 75 5.53 -0.79 -9.45
N LYS A 76 6.70 -0.22 -9.13
CA LYS A 76 7.71 0.10 -10.14
C LYS A 76 8.16 -1.15 -10.91
N LYS A 77 8.47 -2.23 -10.19
CA LYS A 77 8.89 -3.51 -10.80
C LYS A 77 7.79 -4.13 -11.67
N MET A 78 6.53 -3.99 -11.26
CA MET A 78 5.39 -4.44 -12.03
C MET A 78 5.27 -3.65 -13.34
N GLY A 79 5.41 -2.33 -13.29
CA GLY A 79 5.44 -1.50 -14.50
C GLY A 79 6.57 -1.85 -15.46
N GLU A 80 7.77 -2.15 -14.94
CA GLU A 80 8.89 -2.63 -15.77
C GLU A 80 8.60 -3.99 -16.42
N MET A 81 7.88 -4.87 -15.72
CA MET A 81 7.48 -6.18 -16.25
C MET A 81 6.43 -6.04 -17.35
N ASP A 82 5.47 -5.14 -17.20
CA ASP A 82 4.43 -4.86 -18.20
C ASP A 82 5.02 -4.35 -19.53
N ILE A 83 6.01 -3.46 -19.45
CA ILE A 83 6.76 -2.97 -20.62
C ILE A 83 7.48 -4.14 -21.33
N ARG A 84 8.19 -4.99 -20.57
CA ARG A 84 8.90 -6.14 -21.14
C ARG A 84 7.95 -7.15 -21.77
N LEU A 85 6.78 -7.38 -21.16
CA LEU A 85 5.77 -8.27 -21.70
C LEU A 85 5.24 -7.75 -23.05
N THR A 86 4.95 -6.45 -23.13
CA THR A 86 4.54 -5.77 -24.37
C THR A 86 5.59 -5.95 -25.48
N GLU A 87 6.88 -5.80 -25.14
CA GLU A 87 7.97 -5.99 -26.09
C GLU A 87 8.05 -7.45 -26.59
N VAL A 88 7.94 -8.42 -25.68
CA VAL A 88 7.92 -9.86 -26.04
C VAL A 88 6.72 -10.21 -26.93
N GLU A 89 5.55 -9.64 -26.66
CA GLU A 89 4.35 -9.86 -27.50
C GLU A 89 4.53 -9.30 -28.91
N ARG A 90 5.18 -8.14 -29.04
CA ARG A 90 5.53 -7.54 -30.34
C ARG A 90 6.54 -8.40 -31.09
N ASP A 91 7.61 -8.81 -30.43
CA ASP A 91 8.66 -9.65 -31.03
C ASP A 91 8.09 -10.99 -31.50
N LYS A 92 7.24 -11.63 -30.67
CA LYS A 92 6.55 -12.86 -31.04
C LYS A 92 5.66 -12.69 -32.27
N SER A 93 4.94 -11.58 -32.36
CA SER A 93 4.11 -11.26 -33.53
C SER A 93 4.96 -11.05 -34.79
N GLY A 94 6.09 -10.36 -34.66
CA GLY A 94 7.07 -10.22 -35.74
C GLY A 94 7.65 -11.56 -36.21
N LEU A 95 8.04 -12.43 -35.28
CA LEU A 95 8.53 -13.78 -35.62
C LEU A 95 7.46 -14.63 -36.30
N SER A 96 6.20 -14.55 -35.86
CA SER A 96 5.08 -15.24 -36.52
C SER A 96 4.96 -14.81 -37.98
N TRP A 97 5.03 -13.50 -38.23
CA TRP A 97 5.00 -12.94 -39.58
C TRP A 97 6.17 -13.44 -40.45
N GLU A 98 7.40 -13.43 -39.93
CA GLU A 98 8.57 -13.89 -40.68
C GLU A 98 8.51 -15.40 -40.99
N ILE A 99 7.93 -16.21 -40.09
CA ILE A 99 7.69 -17.64 -40.33
C ILE A 99 6.66 -17.84 -41.43
N ASP A 100 5.50 -17.19 -41.35
CA ASP A 100 4.43 -17.29 -42.35
C ASP A 100 4.94 -16.85 -43.74
N LYS A 101 5.71 -15.75 -43.76
CA LYS A 101 6.39 -15.24 -44.95
C LYS A 101 7.35 -16.30 -45.52
N SER A 102 8.21 -16.90 -44.69
CA SER A 102 9.16 -17.93 -45.11
C SER A 102 8.48 -19.20 -45.63
N GLU A 103 7.41 -19.66 -44.97
CA GLU A 103 6.64 -20.83 -45.41
C GLU A 103 5.99 -20.60 -46.79
N PHE A 104 5.47 -19.39 -47.02
CA PHE A 104 4.92 -19.02 -48.32
C PHE A 104 5.99 -19.09 -49.43
N TYR A 105 7.18 -18.52 -49.21
CA TYR A 105 8.27 -18.56 -50.20
C TYR A 105 8.69 -19.98 -50.55
N LEU A 106 8.83 -20.85 -49.56
CA LEU A 106 9.20 -22.25 -49.80
C LEU A 106 8.15 -22.95 -50.66
N ARG A 107 6.85 -22.74 -50.40
CA ARG A 107 5.78 -23.27 -51.26
C ARG A 107 5.83 -22.69 -52.66
N PHE A 108 6.10 -21.40 -52.79
CA PHE A 108 6.21 -20.72 -54.09
C PHE A 108 7.34 -21.30 -54.94
N GLN A 109 8.54 -21.45 -54.37
CA GLN A 109 9.69 -22.05 -55.05
C GLN A 109 9.38 -23.48 -55.51
N ASN A 110 8.81 -24.31 -54.63
CA ASN A 110 8.44 -25.68 -54.98
C ASN A 110 7.48 -25.73 -56.19
N VAL A 111 6.51 -24.81 -56.28
CA VAL A 111 5.57 -24.75 -57.42
C VAL A 111 6.26 -24.33 -58.71
N GLN A 112 7.17 -23.34 -58.68
CA GLN A 112 7.96 -22.96 -59.85
C GLN A 112 8.83 -24.12 -60.34
N GLU A 113 9.48 -24.85 -59.43
CA GLU A 113 10.29 -26.02 -59.76
C GLU A 113 9.46 -27.17 -60.34
N GLU A 114 8.29 -27.48 -59.77
CA GLU A 114 7.43 -28.58 -60.22
C GLU A 114 6.72 -28.29 -61.55
N LYS A 115 6.25 -27.05 -61.77
CA LYS A 115 5.44 -26.69 -62.94
C LYS A 115 6.22 -26.06 -64.07
N GLY A 116 7.43 -25.52 -63.81
CA GLY A 116 8.21 -24.78 -64.79
C GLY A 116 7.55 -23.48 -65.28
N GLU A 117 6.55 -22.99 -64.54
CA GLU A 117 5.85 -21.73 -64.81
C GLU A 117 6.51 -20.60 -64.03
N ASP A 118 6.72 -19.44 -64.66
CA ASP A 118 7.18 -18.25 -63.97
C ASP A 118 6.01 -17.64 -63.17
N LEU A 119 5.77 -18.21 -61.98
CA LEU A 119 4.74 -17.70 -61.09
C LEU A 119 4.98 -16.24 -60.64
N LYS A 120 6.21 -15.72 -60.73
CA LYS A 120 6.51 -14.33 -60.35
C LYS A 120 5.89 -13.39 -61.39
N GLU A 121 6.01 -13.74 -62.67
CA GLU A 121 5.31 -13.08 -63.77
C GLU A 121 3.80 -13.09 -63.54
N LEU A 122 3.24 -14.28 -63.27
CA LEU A 122 1.80 -14.47 -63.15
C LEU A 122 1.21 -13.76 -61.92
N MET A 123 1.94 -13.73 -60.80
CA MET A 123 1.56 -12.95 -59.62
C MET A 123 1.66 -11.45 -59.88
N ALA A 124 2.73 -10.97 -60.53
CA ALA A 124 2.87 -9.56 -60.87
C ALA A 124 1.73 -9.10 -61.78
N ASP A 125 1.34 -9.92 -62.76
CA ASP A 125 0.20 -9.65 -63.63
C ASP A 125 -1.11 -9.49 -62.84
N ILE A 126 -1.42 -10.44 -61.95
CA ILE A 126 -2.64 -10.40 -61.13
C ILE A 126 -2.64 -9.22 -60.16
N LEU A 127 -1.51 -8.97 -59.49
CA LEU A 127 -1.41 -7.91 -58.47
C LEU A 127 -1.38 -6.52 -59.10
N ALA A 128 -0.71 -6.36 -60.25
CA ALA A 128 -0.73 -5.13 -61.03
C ALA A 128 -2.15 -4.81 -61.50
N GLU A 129 -2.92 -5.81 -61.94
CA GLU A 129 -4.34 -5.66 -62.27
C GLU A 129 -5.18 -5.24 -61.06
N ALA A 130 -4.98 -5.90 -59.91
CA ALA A 130 -5.75 -5.61 -58.68
C ALA A 130 -5.44 -4.25 -58.04
N LEU A 131 -4.19 -3.79 -58.14
CA LEU A 131 -3.71 -2.52 -57.57
C LEU A 131 -3.74 -1.36 -58.57
N GLU A 132 -4.18 -1.61 -59.81
CA GLU A 132 -4.20 -0.65 -60.92
C GLU A 132 -2.84 0.02 -61.18
N ILE A 133 -1.75 -0.76 -61.07
CA ILE A 133 -0.38 -0.31 -61.39
C ILE A 133 0.19 -1.10 -62.56
N THR A 134 1.35 -0.68 -63.09
CA THR A 134 2.02 -1.43 -64.17
C THR A 134 2.70 -2.67 -63.62
N ILE A 135 2.77 -3.72 -64.44
CA ILE A 135 3.43 -4.98 -64.09
C ILE A 135 4.89 -4.75 -63.71
N GLU A 136 5.64 -3.92 -64.45
CA GLU A 136 7.02 -3.56 -64.09
C GLU A 136 7.12 -2.86 -62.74
N LYS A 137 6.22 -1.94 -62.43
CA LYS A 137 6.21 -1.28 -61.12
C LYS A 137 5.87 -2.25 -59.99
N MET A 138 4.94 -3.19 -60.25
CA MET A 138 4.63 -4.26 -59.31
C MET A 138 5.81 -5.21 -59.11
N LYS A 139 6.54 -5.56 -60.18
CA LYS A 139 7.75 -6.40 -60.09
C LYS A 139 8.86 -5.72 -59.32
N ASP A 140 9.07 -4.42 -59.53
CA ASP A 140 10.03 -3.62 -58.77
C ASP A 140 9.63 -3.52 -57.28
N GLU A 141 8.35 -3.27 -56.98
CA GLU A 141 7.84 -3.27 -55.59
C GLU A 141 7.95 -4.66 -54.95
N MET A 142 7.73 -5.72 -55.72
CA MET A 142 7.98 -7.10 -55.29
C MET A 142 9.48 -7.32 -55.07
N ASP A 143 10.39 -6.84 -55.90
CA ASP A 143 11.83 -7.02 -55.69
C ASP A 143 12.41 -6.15 -54.55
N GLU A 144 11.75 -5.04 -54.19
CA GLU A 144 12.12 -4.23 -53.02
C GLU A 144 11.53 -4.74 -51.70
N THR A 145 10.38 -5.43 -51.75
CA THR A 145 9.68 -5.95 -50.56
C THR A 145 10.03 -7.42 -50.24
N PHE A 146 10.59 -8.15 -51.23
CA PHE A 146 10.86 -9.59 -51.18
C PHE A 146 12.35 -9.93 -51.17
#